data_AF-A0A2A4T2K8-F1
#
_entry.id   AF-A0A2A4T2K8-F1
#
_cell.length_a   1.000
_cell.length_b   1.000
_cell.length_c   1.000
_cell.angle_alpha   90.00
_cell.angle_beta   90.00
_cell.angle_gamma   90.00
#
_symmetry.space_group_name_H-M   'P 1'
#
loop_
_entity.id
_entity.type
_entity.pdbx_description
1 polymer ?
#
loop_
_entity_poly.entity_id
_entity_poly.type
_entity_poly.pdbx_seq_one_letter_code
_entity_poly.pdbx_strand_id
1 'polypeptide(L)'
;MQGIESCIVLSQHLAPQKISTYLIPYIRKYAEDKSWRIRYLVADKIMEISQGVGFELAKEHLLGFYCSFLVDNESEVRTAAVSRIAEFAGVLDTQTIV
;
A
#
# COMPACT_ATOMS: atom_id res chain seq x y z
N MET A 1 -14.13 4.91 6.34
CA MET A 1 -12.72 4.50 6.51
C MET A 1 -12.54 2.98 6.43
N GLN A 2 -13.60 2.16 6.40
CA GLN A 2 -13.55 0.68 6.38
C GLN A 2 -13.07 0.01 5.08
N GLY A 3 -12.86 0.79 4.01
CA GLY A 3 -12.57 0.23 2.68
C GLY A 3 -11.23 -0.50 2.60
N ILE A 4 -10.15 0.12 3.09
CA ILE A 4 -8.82 -0.52 3.11
C ILE A 4 -8.80 -1.73 4.04
N GLU A 5 -9.41 -1.63 5.22
CA GLU A 5 -9.52 -2.74 6.17
C GLU A 5 -10.24 -3.93 5.54
N SER A 6 -11.29 -3.67 4.76
CA SER A 6 -11.99 -4.72 4.01
C SER A 6 -11.09 -5.36 2.95
N CYS A 7 -10.27 -4.58 2.23
CA CYS A 7 -9.31 -5.11 1.27
C CYS A 7 -8.28 -6.03 1.93
N ILE A 8 -7.77 -5.65 3.11
CA ILE A 8 -6.82 -6.47 3.88
C ILE A 8 -7.48 -7.81 4.25
N VAL A 9 -8.67 -7.79 4.84
CA VAL A 9 -9.38 -9.03 5.22
C VAL A 9 -9.71 -9.91 4.00
N LEU A 10 -10.16 -9.31 2.90
CA LEU A 10 -10.49 -10.06 1.68
C LEU A 10 -9.26 -10.69 1.04
N SER A 11 -8.12 -10.01 1.06
CA SER A 11 -6.88 -10.54 0.46
C SER A 11 -6.43 -11.86 1.11
N GLN A 12 -6.71 -12.06 2.39
CA GLN A 12 -6.41 -13.32 3.11
C GLN A 12 -7.26 -14.51 2.64
N HIS A 13 -8.38 -14.28 1.94
CA HIS A 13 -9.35 -15.31 1.57
C HIS A 13 -9.50 -15.49 0.06
N LEU A 14 -8.77 -14.71 -0.75
CA LEU A 14 -8.85 -14.72 -2.20
C LEU A 14 -7.63 -15.39 -2.81
N ALA A 15 -7.83 -16.12 -3.91
CA ALA A 15 -6.73 -16.61 -4.72
C ALA A 15 -5.94 -15.43 -5.32
N PRO A 16 -4.62 -15.55 -5.51
CA PRO A 16 -3.77 -14.46 -6.01
C PRO A 16 -4.28 -13.81 -7.31
N GLN A 17 -4.84 -14.59 -8.23
CA GLN A 17 -5.41 -14.07 -9.48
C GLN A 17 -6.59 -13.12 -9.22
N LYS A 18 -7.43 -13.42 -8.22
CA LYS A 18 -8.56 -12.56 -7.82
C LYS A 18 -8.08 -11.31 -7.09
N ILE A 19 -7.01 -11.41 -6.29
CA ILE A 19 -6.39 -10.25 -5.64
C ILE A 19 -5.91 -9.25 -6.70
N SER A 20 -5.12 -9.72 -7.67
CA SER A 20 -4.62 -8.89 -8.78
C SER A 20 -5.76 -8.30 -9.61
N THR A 21 -6.79 -9.10 -9.93
CA THR A 21 -7.92 -8.65 -10.77
C THR A 21 -8.82 -7.64 -10.08
N TYR A 22 -9.11 -7.81 -8.78
CA TYR A 22 -10.18 -7.07 -8.11
C TYR A 22 -9.69 -6.14 -6.99
N LEU A 23 -8.71 -6.55 -6.19
CA LEU A 23 -8.27 -5.77 -5.03
C LEU A 23 -7.22 -4.73 -5.40
N ILE A 24 -6.22 -5.09 -6.22
CA ILE A 24 -5.14 -4.16 -6.60
C ILE A 24 -5.67 -2.88 -7.26
N PRO A 25 -6.60 -2.93 -8.24
CA PRO A 25 -7.16 -1.72 -8.84
C PRO A 25 -7.89 -0.84 -7.83
N TYR A 26 -8.52 -1.45 -6.83
CA TYR A 26 -9.24 -0.72 -5.79
C TYR A 26 -8.29 -0.03 -4.81
N ILE A 27 -7.24 -0.73 -4.38
CA ILE A 27 -6.18 -0.18 -3.52
C ILE A 27 -5.47 0.98 -4.24
N ARG A 28 -5.17 0.83 -5.53
CA ARG A 28 -4.60 1.90 -6.37
C ARG A 28 -5.47 3.16 -6.35
N LYS A 29 -6.77 2.99 -6.57
CA LYS A 29 -7.71 4.12 -6.55
C LYS A 29 -7.69 4.87 -5.22
N TYR A 30 -7.51 4.17 -4.11
CA TYR A 30 -7.40 4.80 -2.79
C TYR A 30 -6.04 5.47 -2.56
N ALA A 31 -4.96 4.89 -3.09
CA ALA A 31 -3.63 5.51 -3.06
C ALA A 31 -3.60 6.86 -3.79
N GLU A 32 -4.43 7.03 -4.83
CA GLU A 32 -4.53 8.26 -5.63
C GLU A 32 -5.73 9.13 -5.25
N ASP A 33 -6.43 8.84 -4.15
CA ASP A 33 -7.67 9.53 -3.82
C ASP A 33 -7.44 11.03 -3.55
N LYS A 34 -8.40 11.87 -3.95
CA LYS A 34 -8.33 13.33 -3.72
C LYS A 34 -8.32 13.66 -2.23
N SER A 35 -8.99 12.85 -1.41
CA SER A 35 -8.99 12.98 0.04
C SER A 35 -7.67 12.46 0.60
N TRP A 36 -6.87 13.36 1.15
CA TRP A 36 -5.63 12.99 1.82
C TRP A 36 -5.84 12.00 2.96
N ARG A 37 -7.02 12.01 3.61
CA ARG A 37 -7.36 11.04 4.68
C ARG A 37 -7.45 9.61 4.17
N ILE A 38 -7.84 9.43 2.90
CA ILE A 38 -7.87 8.11 2.26
C ILE A 38 -6.45 7.69 1.88
N ARG A 39 -5.64 8.59 1.30
CA ARG A 39 -4.22 8.31 1.01
C ARG A 39 -3.43 8.00 2.28
N TYR A 40 -3.65 8.77 3.35
CA TYR A 40 -3.11 8.54 4.69
C TYR A 40 -3.41 7.12 5.17
N LEU A 41 -4.65 6.66 5.02
CA LEU A 41 -5.03 5.30 5.44
C LEU A 41 -4.27 4.23 4.65
N VAL A 42 -4.06 4.42 3.35
CA VAL A 42 -3.24 3.50 2.54
C VAL A 42 -1.78 3.52 3.00
N ALA A 43 -1.21 4.71 3.24
CA ALA A 43 0.16 4.87 3.70
C ALA A 43 0.39 4.24 5.08
N ASP A 44 -0.54 4.44 6.02
CA ASP A 44 -0.48 3.87 7.37
C ASP A 44 -0.60 2.34 7.36
N LYS A 45 -1.39 1.79 6.43
CA LYS A 45 -1.69 0.35 6.32
C LYS A 45 -0.91 -0.38 5.23
N ILE A 46 0.13 0.24 4.66
CA ILE A 46 0.81 -0.30 3.49
C ILE A 46 1.43 -1.67 3.75
N MET A 47 1.86 -1.95 4.98
CA MET A 47 2.47 -3.22 5.35
C MET A 47 1.45 -4.33 5.46
N GLU A 48 0.32 -4.08 6.13
CA GLU A 48 -0.77 -5.04 6.25
C GLU A 48 -1.39 -5.34 4.87
N ILE A 49 -1.50 -4.32 4.01
CA ILE A 49 -1.91 -4.51 2.62
C ILE A 49 -0.90 -5.41 1.90
N SER A 50 0.40 -5.12 2.00
CA SER A 50 1.45 -5.87 1.31
C SER A 50 1.52 -7.33 1.75
N GLN A 51 1.36 -7.60 3.04
CA GLN A 51 1.26 -8.95 3.58
C GLN A 51 0.03 -9.69 3.07
N GLY A 52 -1.12 -9.00 2.99
CA GLY A 52 -2.36 -9.59 2.52
C GLY A 52 -2.37 -9.91 1.04
N VAL A 53 -1.85 -9.00 0.19
CA VAL A 53 -1.80 -9.20 -1.27
C VAL A 53 -0.61 -10.03 -1.74
N GLY A 54 0.40 -10.20 -0.89
CA GLY A 54 1.67 -10.84 -1.21
C GLY A 54 2.72 -9.84 -1.67
N PHE A 55 3.96 -10.03 -1.21
CA PHE A 55 5.05 -9.07 -1.39
C PHE A 55 5.44 -8.82 -2.85
N GLU A 56 5.40 -9.84 -3.72
CA GLU A 56 5.71 -9.65 -5.15
C GLU A 56 4.70 -8.72 -5.84
N LEU A 57 3.40 -8.93 -5.61
CA LEU A 57 2.36 -8.06 -6.15
C LEU A 57 2.40 -6.66 -5.53
N ALA A 58 2.75 -6.56 -4.24
CA ALA A 58 2.93 -5.28 -3.58
C ALA A 58 4.11 -4.50 -4.16
N LYS A 59 5.25 -5.17 -4.40
CA LYS A 59 6.42 -4.57 -5.04
C LYS A 59 6.07 -4.08 -6.45
N GLU A 60 5.39 -4.90 -7.25
CA GLU A 60 4.99 -4.56 -8.62
C GLU A 60 4.02 -3.37 -8.68
N HIS A 61 3.02 -3.34 -7.79
CA HIS A 61 1.88 -2.43 -7.94
C HIS A 61 1.80 -1.29 -6.93
N LEU A 62 2.43 -1.42 -5.77
CA LEU A 62 2.30 -0.50 -4.64
C LEU A 62 3.57 0.31 -4.36
N LEU A 63 4.76 -0.16 -4.76
CA LEU A 63 6.02 0.54 -4.53
C LEU A 63 5.99 1.99 -5.05
N GLY A 64 5.50 2.19 -6.29
CA GLY A 64 5.37 3.53 -6.86
C GLY A 64 4.49 4.47 -6.03
N PHE A 65 3.39 3.95 -5.46
CA PHE A 65 2.51 4.71 -4.58
C PHE A 65 3.15 4.97 -3.22
N TYR A 66 3.89 4.00 -2.69
CA TYR A 66 4.60 4.20 -1.44
C TYR A 66 5.62 5.35 -1.56
N CYS A 67 6.38 5.38 -2.67
CA CYS A 67 7.27 6.49 -2.99
C CYS A 67 6.53 7.83 -3.12
N SER A 68 5.33 7.85 -3.73
CA SER A 68 4.55 9.08 -3.85
C SER A 68 4.03 9.59 -2.50
N PHE A 69 3.74 8.70 -1.54
CA PHE A 69 3.35 9.10 -0.18
C PHE A 69 4.48 9.80 0.58
N LEU A 70 5.74 9.42 0.35
CA LEU A 70 6.90 10.06 0.98
C LEU A 70 7.06 11.53 0.58
N VAL A 71 6.52 11.90 -0.59
CA VAL A 71 6.54 13.27 -1.14
C VAL A 71 5.14 13.87 -1.28
N ASP A 72 4.14 13.33 -0.57
CA ASP A 72 2.77 13.84 -0.62
C ASP A 72 2.71 15.30 -0.15
N ASN A 73 1.75 16.07 -0.67
CA ASN A 73 1.56 17.47 -0.28
C ASN A 73 1.20 17.61 1.21
N GLU A 74 0.46 16.65 1.77
CA GLU A 74 0.00 16.71 3.16
C GLU A 74 1.01 16.07 4.11
N SER A 75 1.37 16.80 5.18
CA SER A 75 2.37 16.36 6.17
C SER A 75 2.01 15.02 6.81
N GLU A 76 0.74 14.80 7.11
CA GLU A 76 0.25 13.63 7.81
C GLU A 76 0.43 12.36 6.98
N VAL A 77 0.25 12.45 5.65
CA VAL A 77 0.51 11.34 4.73
C VAL A 77 2.00 11.03 4.70
N ARG A 78 2.86 12.05 4.62
CA ARG A 78 4.32 11.86 4.67
C ARG A 78 4.76 11.24 5.99
N THR A 79 4.23 11.71 7.11
CA THR A 79 4.54 11.17 8.44
C THR A 79 4.12 9.71 8.56
N ALA A 80 2.93 9.35 8.08
CA ALA A 80 2.48 7.95 8.05
C ALA A 80 3.44 7.09 7.22
N ALA A 81 3.74 7.50 5.98
CA ALA A 81 4.64 6.76 5.10
C ALA A 81 6.03 6.57 5.71
N VAL A 82 6.67 7.65 6.20
CA VAL A 82 7.99 7.58 6.84
C VAL A 82 7.98 6.67 8.06
N SER A 83 6.90 6.68 8.85
CA SER A 83 6.81 5.81 10.03
C SER A 83 6.77 4.30 9.69
N ARG A 84 6.47 3.94 8.44
CA ARG A 84 6.47 2.56 7.92
C ARG A 84 7.73 2.19 7.12
N ILE A 85 8.68 3.11 6.92
CA ILE A 85 9.78 2.94 5.96
C ILE A 85 10.71 1.77 6.27
N ALA A 86 11.00 1.52 7.56
CA ALA A 86 11.86 0.41 7.95
C ALA A 86 11.21 -0.95 7.63
N GLU A 87 9.90 -1.06 7.88
CA GLU A 87 9.13 -2.27 7.60
C GLU A 87 8.96 -2.49 6.10
N PHE A 88 8.66 -1.42 5.35
CA PHE A 88 8.47 -1.50 3.91
C PHE A 88 9.78 -1.72 3.15
N ALA A 89 10.91 -1.18 3.63
CA ALA A 89 12.22 -1.48 3.07
C ALA A 89 12.57 -2.97 3.19
N GLY A 90 12.09 -3.67 4.22
CA GLY A 90 12.25 -5.13 4.35
C GLY A 90 11.48 -5.94 3.31
N VAL A 91 10.52 -5.34 2.61
CA VAL A 91 9.80 -5.95 1.48
C VAL A 91 10.60 -5.87 0.18
N LEU A 92 11.51 -4.90 0.08
CA LEU A 92 12.33 -4.69 -1.10
C LEU A 92 13.58 -5.57 -0.99
N ASP A 93 13.86 -6.33 -2.05
CA ASP A 93 15.14 -7.02 -2.15
C ASP A 93 16.28 -6.01 -2.14
N THR A 94 17.46 -6.46 -1.66
CA THR A 94 18.65 -5.62 -1.53
C THR A 94 19.01 -4.92 -2.85
N GLN A 95 18.60 -5.46 -4.00
CA GLN A 95 18.85 -4.91 -5.33
C GLN A 95 17.97 -3.72 -5.72
N THR A 96 16.83 -3.51 -5.07
CA THR A 96 15.95 -2.35 -5.36
C THR A 96 16.41 -1.08 -4.64
N ILE A 97 17.24 -1.21 -3.59
CA ILE A 97 17.66 -0.12 -2.71
C ILE A 97 19.05 0.47 -3.09
N VAL A 98 19.84 -0.21 -3.94
CA VAL A 98 21.18 0.24 -4.39
C VAL A 98 21.22 0.70 -5.84
#